data_AF-A0A2V9GEV2-F1
#
_entry.id   AF-A0A2V9GEV2-F1
#
_cell.length_a   1.000
_cell.length_b   1.000
_cell.length_c   1.000
_cell.angle_alpha   90.00
_cell.angle_beta   90.00
_cell.angle_gamma   90.00
#
_symmetry.space_group_name_H-M   'P 1'
#
loop_
_entity.id
_entity.type
_entity.pdbx_description
1 polymer ?
#
loop_
_entity_poly.entity_id
_entity_poly.type
_entity_poly.pdbx_seq_one_letter_code
_entity_poly.pdbx_strand_id
1 'polypeptide(L)'
;MTTAPIGERVDAAAYDPGTKLVFQSTGGGTIAVFHQDSADKYSLLENVTTNPGSKTMGLDPKTHHLFVPANLGGQFTILVFGQ
;
A
#
# COMPACT_ATOMS: atom_id res chain seq x y z
N MET A 1 -4.84 5.49 -21.53
CA MET A 1 -4.12 4.65 -20.55
C MET A 1 -3.17 5.57 -19.81
N THR A 2 -3.35 5.71 -18.49
CA THR A 2 -2.49 6.54 -17.62
C THR A 2 -1.64 5.61 -16.77
N THR A 3 -0.38 5.95 -16.54
CA THR A 3 0.54 5.18 -15.69
C THR A 3 1.16 6.10 -14.65
N ALA A 4 1.47 5.54 -13.48
CA ALA A 4 2.20 6.23 -12.42
C ALA A 4 3.27 5.28 -11.85
N PRO A 5 4.46 5.79 -11.48
CA PRO A 5 5.49 4.96 -10.86
C PRO A 5 5.11 4.61 -9.42
N ILE A 6 5.29 3.35 -9.03
CA ILE A 6 4.92 2.83 -7.69
C ILE A 6 6.07 2.12 -6.96
N GLY A 7 7.22 1.92 -7.62
CA GLY A 7 8.36 1.13 -7.14
C GLY A 7 8.49 -0.22 -7.83
N GLU A 8 9.51 -0.98 -7.43
CA GLU A 8 9.87 -2.26 -8.06
C GLU A 8 9.24 -3.47 -7.34
N ARG A 9 8.90 -4.51 -8.11
CA ARG A 9 8.39 -5.79 -7.60
C ARG A 9 7.08 -5.65 -6.80
N VAL A 10 6.09 -4.97 -7.38
CA VAL A 10 4.71 -4.95 -6.86
C VAL A 10 4.18 -6.38 -6.67
N ASP A 11 3.40 -6.60 -5.62
CA ASP A 11 2.83 -7.90 -5.31
C ASP A 11 1.36 -7.83 -4.91
N ALA A 12 0.94 -6.81 -4.15
CA ALA A 12 -0.46 -6.62 -3.78
C ALA A 12 -0.98 -5.21 -4.09
N ALA A 13 -2.30 -5.14 -4.29
CA ALA A 13 -3.08 -3.93 -4.48
C ALA A 13 -4.33 -3.99 -3.60
N ALA A 14 -4.75 -2.86 -3.03
CA ALA A 14 -6.00 -2.76 -2.28
C ALA A 14 -6.69 -1.42 -2.55
N TYR A 15 -8.02 -1.42 -2.54
CA TYR A 15 -8.83 -0.21 -2.61
C TYR A 15 -9.73 -0.13 -1.38
N ASP A 16 -9.67 1.01 -0.70
CA ASP A 16 -10.57 1.33 0.40
C ASP A 16 -11.71 2.24 -0.09
N PRO A 17 -12.95 1.74 -0.19
CA PRO A 17 -14.08 2.53 -0.67
C PRO A 17 -14.50 3.64 0.30
N GLY A 18 -14.16 3.54 1.60
CA GLY A 18 -14.51 4.56 2.59
C GLY A 18 -13.64 5.81 2.48
N THR A 19 -12.35 5.62 2.23
CA THR A 19 -11.36 6.71 2.10
C THR A 19 -10.99 7.03 0.65
N LYS A 20 -11.42 6.20 -0.30
CA LYS A 20 -11.05 6.25 -1.72
C LYS A 20 -9.54 6.14 -1.96
N LEU A 21 -8.83 5.44 -1.07
CA LEU A 21 -7.41 5.21 -1.20
C LEU A 21 -7.12 3.90 -1.94
N VAL A 22 -6.13 3.95 -2.84
CA VAL A 22 -5.56 2.81 -3.55
C VAL A 22 -4.14 2.60 -3.07
N PHE A 23 -3.84 1.40 -2.58
CA PHE A 23 -2.53 1.02 -2.06
C PHE A 23 -1.85 0.06 -3.02
N GLN A 24 -0.55 0.22 -3.23
CA GLN A 24 0.27 -0.68 -4.04
C GLN A 24 1.57 -1.02 -3.29
N SER A 25 1.66 -2.22 -2.73
CA SER A 25 2.83 -2.66 -1.96
C SER A 25 3.88 -3.32 -2.85
N THR A 26 5.14 -2.93 -2.64
CA THR A 26 6.25 -3.30 -3.51
C THR A 26 7.41 -3.96 -2.75
N GLY A 27 8.08 -4.90 -3.41
CA GLY A 27 9.24 -5.61 -2.87
C GLY A 27 10.44 -4.72 -2.62
N GLY A 28 10.49 -3.54 -3.25
CA GLY A 28 11.48 -2.49 -2.96
C GLY A 28 11.36 -1.89 -1.55
N GLY A 29 10.28 -2.17 -0.82
CA GLY A 29 10.06 -1.61 0.52
C GLY A 29 9.29 -0.29 0.48
N THR A 30 8.31 -0.18 -0.42
CA THR A 30 7.46 1.00 -0.54
C THR A 30 6.01 0.59 -0.76
N ILE A 31 5.07 1.34 -0.16
CA ILE A 31 3.65 1.30 -0.51
C ILE A 31 3.31 2.64 -1.16
N ALA A 32 2.99 2.63 -2.44
CA ALA A 32 2.47 3.82 -3.11
C ALA A 32 0.98 3.96 -2.78
N VAL A 33 0.58 5.14 -2.30
CA VAL A 33 -0.80 5.44 -1.91
C VAL A 33 -1.35 6.50 -2.86
N PHE A 34 -2.45 6.18 -3.52
CA PHE A 34 -3.17 7.10 -4.40
C PHE A 34 -4.55 7.40 -3.84
N HIS A 35 -5.03 8.62 -4.02
CA HIS A 35 -6.44 8.94 -3.86
C HIS A 35 -7.15 8.82 -5.22
N GLN A 36 -8.32 8.17 -5.26
CA GLN A 36 -9.20 8.15 -6.43
C GLN A 36 -10.08 9.41 -6.43
N ASP A 37 -9.67 10.41 -7.21
CA ASP A 37 -10.41 11.67 -7.37
C ASP A 37 -11.72 11.47 -8.15
N SER A 38 -11.69 10.61 -9.15
CA SER A 38 -12.85 10.18 -9.96
C SER A 38 -12.60 8.77 -10.51
N ALA A 39 -13.57 8.20 -11.24
CA ALA A 39 -13.46 6.84 -11.80
C ALA A 39 -12.13 6.60 -12.55
N ASP A 40 -11.64 7.64 -13.25
CA ASP A 40 -10.47 7.56 -14.13
C ASP A 40 -9.32 8.50 -13.73
N LYS A 41 -9.44 9.21 -12.60
CA LYS A 41 -8.41 10.14 -12.12
C LYS A 41 -7.92 9.76 -10.74
N TYR A 42 -6.60 9.65 -10.62
CA TYR A 42 -5.92 9.26 -9.38
C TYR A 42 -4.75 10.20 -9.15
N SER A 43 -4.56 10.61 -7.91
CA SER A 43 -3.45 11.45 -7.47
C SER A 43 -2.60 10.68 -6.47
N LEU A 44 -1.29 10.63 -6.70
CA LEU A 44 -0.35 10.10 -5.72
C LEU A 44 -0.44 10.97 -4.46
N LEU A 45 -0.82 10.36 -3.35
CA LEU A 45 -0.88 11.01 -2.05
C LEU A 45 0.49 10.94 -1.39
N GLU A 46 1.06 9.73 -1.29
CA GLU A 46 2.37 9.52 -0.69
C GLU A 46 2.99 8.17 -1.07
N ASN A 47 4.26 8.00 -0.70
CA ASN A 47 4.97 6.73 -0.72
C ASN A 47 5.39 6.38 0.70
N VAL A 48 4.73 5.39 1.29
CA VAL A 48 5.05 4.92 2.64
C VAL A 48 6.25 3.98 2.57
N THR A 49 7.33 4.32 3.26
CA THR A 49 8.48 3.42 3.38
C THR A 49 8.14 2.23 4.27
N THR A 50 8.49 1.05 3.79
CA THR A 50 8.39 -0.23 4.51
C THR A 50 9.72 -0.97 4.44
N ASN A 51 9.80 -2.14 5.07
CA ASN A 51 11.00 -2.96 4.98
C ASN A 51 11.08 -3.66 3.61
N PRO A 52 12.25 -3.70 2.94
CA PRO A 52 12.43 -4.45 1.70
C PRO A 52 11.87 -5.87 1.78
N GLY A 53 11.15 -6.28 0.74
CA GLY A 53 10.45 -7.57 0.68
C GLY A 53 9.05 -7.60 1.32
N SER A 54 8.61 -6.55 2.04
CA SER A 54 7.28 -6.44 2.67
C SER A 54 6.21 -6.04 1.66
N LYS A 55 5.98 -6.92 0.68
CA LYS A 55 5.19 -6.63 -0.52
C LYS A 55 3.77 -7.22 -0.50
N THR A 56 3.44 -8.05 0.49
CA THR A 56 2.06 -8.50 0.74
C THR A 56 1.36 -7.54 1.70
N MET A 57 0.04 -7.43 1.61
CA MET A 57 -0.76 -6.64 2.56
C MET A 57 -2.21 -7.12 2.60
N GLY A 58 -2.91 -6.79 3.68
CA GLY A 58 -4.36 -6.94 3.82
C GLY A 58 -4.99 -5.65 4.33
N LEU A 59 -6.16 -5.29 3.81
CA LEU A 59 -6.93 -4.11 4.22
C LEU A 59 -8.15 -4.54 5.05
N ASP A 60 -8.35 -3.91 6.21
CA ASP A 60 -9.63 -3.91 6.91
C ASP A 60 -10.41 -2.64 6.53
N PRO A 61 -11.48 -2.72 5.72
CA PRO A 61 -12.25 -1.54 5.30
C PRO A 61 -13.14 -0.97 6.41
N LYS A 62 -13.30 -1.64 7.55
CA LYS A 62 -14.07 -1.12 8.69
C LYS A 62 -13.27 -0.15 9.54
N THR A 63 -11.98 -0.45 9.70
CA THR A 63 -11.04 0.35 10.51
C THR A 63 -10.00 1.03 9.65
N HIS A 64 -10.13 1.00 8.32
CA HIS A 64 -9.18 1.54 7.36
C HIS A 64 -7.71 1.16 7.60
N HIS A 65 -7.48 0.00 8.25
CA HIS A 65 -6.15 -0.45 8.62
C HIS A 65 -5.55 -1.33 7.54
N LEU A 66 -4.29 -1.06 7.22
CA LEU A 66 -3.47 -1.88 6.34
C LEU A 66 -2.47 -2.69 7.16
N PHE A 67 -2.52 -4.00 7.03
CA PHE A 67 -1.62 -4.94 7.72
C PHE A 67 -0.59 -5.47 6.73
N VAL A 68 0.68 -5.26 7.03
CA VAL A 68 1.79 -5.55 6.13
C VAL A 68 2.79 -6.47 6.84
N PRO A 69 2.86 -7.75 6.46
CA PRO A 69 3.87 -8.67 6.98
C PRO A 69 5.28 -8.24 6.56
N ALA A 70 6.20 -8.22 7.52
CA ALA A 70 7.59 -7.86 7.34
C ALA A 70 8.53 -8.83 8.06
N ASN A 71 9.75 -8.97 7.54
CA ASN A 71 10.86 -9.59 8.25
C ASN A 71 11.83 -8.49 8.70
N LEU A 72 11.83 -8.17 10.00
CA LEU A 72 12.73 -7.18 10.58
C LEU A 72 13.82 -7.92 11.36
N GLY A 73 15.03 -8.00 10.80
CA GLY A 73 16.15 -8.65 11.47
C GLY A 73 15.91 -10.13 11.82
N GLY A 74 15.18 -10.86 10.99
CA GLY A 74 14.83 -12.27 11.23
C GLY A 74 13.52 -12.48 11.98
N GLN A 75 12.88 -11.41 12.47
CA GLN A 75 11.62 -11.49 13.20
C GLN A 75 10.42 -11.21 12.28
N PHE A 76 9.41 -12.08 12.33
CA PHE A 76 8.12 -11.81 11.72
C PHE A 76 7.41 -10.69 12.48
N THR A 77 7.11 -9.61 11.77
CA THR A 77 6.45 -8.42 12.31
C THR A 77 5.28 -8.05 11.41
N ILE A 78 4.16 -7.65 12.01
CA ILE A 78 3.05 -7.02 11.27
C ILE A 78 3.16 -5.51 11.47
N LEU A 79 3.44 -4.80 10.39
CA LEU A 79 3.30 -3.34 10.37
C LEU A 79 1.81 -3.02 10.18
N VAL A 80 1.31 -2.06 10.94
CA VAL A 80 -0.08 -1.60 10.84
C VAL A 80 -0.06 -0.12 10.47
N PHE A 81 -0.74 0.22 9.38
CA PHE A 81 -0.91 1.59 8.88
C PHE A 81 -2.40 1.96 8.86
N GLY A 82 -2.71 3.25 8.93
CA GLY A 82 -4.08 3.78 8.97
C GLY A 82 -4.59 4.08 10.39
N GLN A 83 -5.84 4.52 10.48
CA GLN A 83 -6.62 4.77 11.72
C GLN A 83 -7.98 4.09 11.63
#